data_AF-A0A7Y9KCV1-F1
#
_entry.id   AF-A0A7Y9KCV1-F1
#
_cell.length_a   1.000
_cell.length_b   1.000
_cell.length_c   1.000
_cell.angle_alpha   90.00
_cell.angle_beta   90.00
_cell.angle_gamma   90.00
#
_symmetry.space_group_name_H-M   'P 1'
#
loop_
_entity.id
_entity.type
_entity.pdbx_description
1 polymer ?
#
loop_
_entity_poly.entity_id
_entity_poly.type
_entity_poly.pdbx_seq_one_letter_code
_entity_poly.pdbx_strand_id
1 'polypeptide(L)'
;MNSAKPNNRRIQLIVLAVVAALAAAGLTFGLIKMTGSDSDGDHADPKPTATAPATENQPRPVIAMVEQGEQHALLAFKVYPQGGQVTGTYTLVHFDGNGRKVEDPKAKAFNGVGTGNTFELNGLGDYGPVKGTLSADGTRLTFDQTFGVEETEWQVIDSESVFDGKVNEYAKKFESCSKKHDYNPCEGVS
;
A
#
# COMPACT_ATOMS: atom_id res chain seq x y z
N MET A 1 -12.59 60.99 3.02
CA MET A 1 -11.20 60.86 3.55
C MET A 1 -10.72 59.45 3.26
N ASN A 2 -9.72 59.33 2.40
CA ASN A 2 -9.09 58.08 1.98
C ASN A 2 -8.02 57.67 3.00
N SER A 3 -8.02 56.41 3.43
CA SER A 3 -6.87 55.71 4.04
C SER A 3 -7.31 54.28 4.37
N ALA A 4 -6.55 53.21 4.15
CA ALA A 4 -5.50 52.89 3.19
C ALA A 4 -5.56 51.35 3.11
N LYS A 5 -5.65 50.80 1.91
CA LYS A 5 -5.68 49.35 1.66
C LYS A 5 -4.25 48.83 1.80
N PRO A 6 -3.93 47.82 2.63
CA PRO A 6 -2.60 47.23 2.61
C PRO A 6 -2.46 46.38 1.34
N ASN A 7 -1.71 46.92 0.39
CA ASN A 7 -1.19 46.22 -0.78
C ASN A 7 -0.14 45.19 -0.33
N ASN A 8 -0.53 43.93 -0.13
CA ASN A 8 0.43 42.83 -0.07
C ASN A 8 0.71 42.32 -1.49
N ARG A 9 1.42 43.15 -2.26
CA ARG A 9 2.24 42.71 -3.39
C ARG A 9 3.56 42.17 -2.82
N ARG A 10 4.00 41.03 -3.35
CA ARG A 10 5.32 40.37 -3.16
C ARG A 10 5.41 39.38 -2.00
N ILE A 11 5.05 38.13 -2.27
CA ILE A 11 5.87 37.00 -1.83
C ILE A 11 6.33 36.28 -3.09
N GLN A 12 7.63 36.38 -3.32
CA GLN A 12 8.33 35.77 -4.45
C GLN A 12 8.51 34.27 -4.21
N LEU A 13 8.29 33.55 -5.29
CA LEU A 13 8.61 32.15 -5.61
C LEU A 13 9.81 31.53 -4.86
N ILE A 14 9.62 30.29 -4.39
CA ILE A 14 10.57 29.21 -4.63
C ILE A 14 9.78 28.00 -5.12
N VAL A 15 9.66 27.87 -6.44
CA VAL A 15 9.29 26.60 -7.10
C VAL A 15 10.58 25.82 -7.22
N LEU A 16 10.76 24.79 -6.39
CA LEU A 16 11.88 23.86 -6.54
C LEU A 16 11.52 22.89 -7.66
N ALA A 17 12.05 23.16 -8.84
CA ALA A 17 12.15 22.18 -9.92
C ALA A 17 13.27 21.20 -9.56
N VAL A 18 12.94 19.91 -9.41
CA VAL A 18 13.92 18.83 -9.50
C VAL A 18 13.49 17.94 -10.64
N VAL A 19 14.14 18.13 -11.79
CA VAL A 19 13.99 17.30 -12.99
C VAL A 19 15.09 16.25 -12.99
N ALA A 20 14.63 15.01 -13.10
CA ALA A 20 15.21 13.83 -13.74
C ALA A 20 16.60 13.33 -13.33
N ALA A 21 16.60 12.06 -12.91
CA ALA A 21 17.43 11.07 -13.58
C ALA A 21 16.56 9.87 -13.96
N LEU A 22 16.31 9.71 -15.26
CA LEU A 22 15.96 8.41 -15.83
C LEU A 22 17.14 7.47 -15.55
N ALA A 23 16.91 6.42 -14.77
CA ALA A 23 17.67 5.19 -14.92
C ALA A 23 16.74 4.16 -15.54
N ALA A 24 16.75 4.13 -16.88
CA ALA A 24 16.38 2.94 -17.62
C ALA A 24 17.40 1.83 -17.29
N ALA A 25 17.14 1.08 -16.22
CA ALA A 25 17.63 -0.29 -16.07
C ALA A 25 16.43 -1.16 -16.48
N GLY A 26 16.30 -1.48 -17.77
CA GLY A 26 17.08 -2.60 -18.29
C GLY A 26 16.29 -3.87 -18.02
N LEU A 27 15.13 -4.00 -18.68
CA LEU A 27 14.49 -5.30 -18.89
C LEU A 27 15.42 -6.13 -19.78
N THR A 28 16.47 -6.73 -19.22
CA THR A 28 17.05 -7.92 -19.82
C THR A 28 16.18 -9.09 -19.39
N PHE A 29 15.06 -9.24 -20.08
CA PHE A 29 14.51 -10.58 -20.30
C PHE A 29 15.65 -11.40 -20.90
N GLY A 30 16.17 -12.35 -20.13
CA GLY A 30 17.06 -13.38 -20.62
C GLY A 30 16.31 -14.22 -21.65
N LEU A 31 16.27 -13.76 -22.90
CA LEU A 31 16.10 -14.63 -24.05
C LEU A 31 17.38 -15.45 -24.15
N ILE A 32 17.40 -16.57 -23.41
CA ILE A 32 18.38 -17.63 -23.64
C ILE A 32 18.07 -18.17 -25.04
N LYS A 33 18.83 -17.72 -26.04
CA LYS A 33 19.04 -18.46 -27.27
C LYS A 33 19.74 -19.76 -26.87
N MET A 34 18.97 -20.84 -26.71
CA MET A 34 19.54 -22.19 -26.70
C MET A 34 19.90 -22.54 -28.14
N THR A 35 21.16 -22.31 -28.51
CA THR A 35 21.82 -22.99 -29.60
C THR A 35 22.55 -24.20 -29.02
N GLY A 36 22.30 -25.39 -29.56
CA GLY A 36 23.22 -26.53 -29.40
C GLY A 36 22.58 -27.77 -28.80
N SER A 37 22.44 -28.76 -29.67
CA SER A 37 22.01 -30.15 -29.47
C SER A 37 22.80 -30.95 -28.43
N ASP A 38 22.06 -31.94 -27.88
CA ASP A 38 22.44 -33.31 -27.51
C ASP A 38 23.45 -33.56 -26.37
N SER A 39 22.94 -33.99 -25.20
CA SER A 39 22.99 -35.40 -24.74
C SER A 39 22.96 -35.53 -23.21
N ASP A 40 22.15 -36.49 -22.75
CA ASP A 40 22.20 -37.27 -21.51
C ASP A 40 22.12 -36.60 -20.12
N GLY A 41 20.92 -36.77 -19.53
CA GLY A 41 20.69 -37.43 -18.23
C GLY A 41 21.59 -37.11 -17.03
N ASP A 42 21.05 -36.33 -16.09
CA ASP A 42 20.69 -36.84 -14.75
C ASP A 42 19.87 -35.80 -13.97
N HIS A 43 18.89 -36.27 -13.22
CA HIS A 43 18.05 -35.47 -12.33
C HIS A 43 18.91 -34.73 -11.29
N ALA A 44 18.98 -33.40 -11.40
CA ALA A 44 19.41 -32.54 -10.31
C ALA A 44 18.19 -31.73 -9.84
N ASP A 45 17.77 -32.00 -8.61
CA ASP A 45 16.73 -31.27 -7.88
C ASP A 45 16.89 -29.74 -8.03
N PRO A 46 15.80 -28.97 -8.15
CA PRO A 46 15.88 -27.51 -8.12
C PRO A 46 16.28 -27.08 -6.70
N LYS A 47 17.58 -26.82 -6.52
CA LYS A 47 18.14 -26.20 -5.33
C LYS A 47 17.41 -24.87 -5.07
N PRO A 48 16.92 -24.60 -3.85
CA PRO A 48 16.29 -23.32 -3.54
C PRO A 48 17.30 -22.20 -3.73
N THR A 49 16.95 -21.24 -4.59
CA THR A 49 17.71 -20.01 -4.78
C THR A 49 17.82 -19.31 -3.44
N ALA A 50 19.03 -19.32 -2.87
CA ALA A 50 19.34 -18.62 -1.64
C ALA A 50 19.04 -17.12 -1.84
N THR A 51 18.10 -16.61 -1.05
CA THR A 51 17.77 -15.18 -0.97
C THR A 51 19.05 -14.42 -0.59
N ALA A 52 19.52 -13.54 -1.49
CA ALA A 52 20.64 -12.65 -1.21
C ALA A 52 20.33 -11.81 0.04
N PRO A 53 21.32 -11.53 0.92
CA PRO A 53 21.11 -10.71 2.10
C PRO A 53 20.61 -9.32 1.68
N ALA A 54 19.57 -8.84 2.37
CA ALA A 54 19.03 -7.51 2.17
C ALA A 54 20.17 -6.49 2.22
N THR A 55 20.33 -5.73 1.16
CA THR A 55 21.38 -4.70 1.08
C THR A 55 21.01 -3.63 2.11
N GLU A 56 21.80 -3.47 3.18
CA GLU A 56 21.52 -2.60 4.33
C GLU A 56 21.23 -1.12 3.98
N ASN A 57 21.45 -0.72 2.73
CA ASN A 57 21.21 0.63 2.22
C ASN A 57 19.97 0.78 1.33
N GLN A 58 19.14 -0.25 1.16
CA GLN A 58 17.91 -0.14 0.36
C GLN A 58 16.69 0.21 1.22
N PRO A 59 15.75 1.04 0.72
CA PRO A 59 14.48 1.27 1.39
C PRO A 59 13.72 -0.04 1.57
N ARG A 60 13.29 -0.36 2.79
CA ARG A 60 12.54 -1.58 3.09
C ARG A 60 11.05 -1.35 2.89
N PRO A 61 10.38 -2.03 1.94
CA PRO A 61 8.95 -1.91 1.75
C PRO A 61 8.19 -2.65 2.86
N VAL A 62 7.02 -2.12 3.21
CA VAL A 62 6.02 -2.78 4.06
C VAL A 62 4.66 -2.47 3.45
N ILE A 63 3.87 -3.52 3.21
CA ILE A 63 2.51 -3.41 2.68
C ILE A 63 1.61 -4.20 3.62
N ALA A 64 0.60 -3.54 4.18
CA ALA A 64 -0.35 -4.16 5.09
C ALA A 64 -1.78 -3.79 4.71
N MET A 65 -2.71 -4.72 4.94
CA MET A 65 -4.13 -4.51 4.69
C MET A 65 -4.97 -4.99 5.87
N VAL A 66 -6.22 -4.52 5.88
CA VAL A 66 -7.26 -5.00 6.79
C VAL A 66 -8.62 -4.98 6.08
N GLU A 67 -9.45 -5.97 6.40
CA GLU A 67 -10.83 -6.11 5.91
C GLU A 67 -11.76 -6.09 7.12
N GLN A 68 -12.70 -5.16 7.18
CA GLN A 68 -13.70 -5.07 8.24
C GLN A 68 -15.06 -4.69 7.63
N GLY A 69 -15.96 -5.69 7.52
CA GLY A 69 -17.28 -5.49 6.92
C GLY A 69 -17.20 -4.92 5.50
N GLU A 70 -17.77 -3.73 5.31
CA GLU A 70 -17.80 -2.99 4.03
C GLU A 70 -16.55 -2.12 3.81
N GLN A 71 -15.56 -2.16 4.70
CA GLN A 71 -14.34 -1.35 4.62
C GLN A 71 -13.11 -2.23 4.39
N HIS A 72 -12.30 -1.84 3.41
CA HIS A 72 -11.03 -2.50 3.12
C HIS A 72 -9.97 -1.42 3.03
N ALA A 73 -8.92 -1.53 3.85
CA ALA A 73 -7.86 -0.54 3.87
C ALA A 73 -6.51 -1.15 3.54
N LEU A 74 -5.68 -0.35 2.89
CA LEU A 74 -4.32 -0.68 2.48
C LEU A 74 -3.37 0.41 2.92
N LEU A 75 -2.24 0.00 3.47
CA LEU A 75 -1.14 0.85 3.86
C LEU A 75 0.13 0.33 3.19
N ALA A 76 0.71 1.11 2.28
CA ALA A 76 1.94 0.77 1.56
C ALA A 76 3.00 1.83 1.81
N PHE A 77 4.14 1.45 2.38
CA PHE A 77 5.21 2.40 2.72
C PHE A 77 6.60 1.82 2.59
N LYS A 78 7.59 2.72 2.60
CA LYS A 78 9.01 2.38 2.59
C LYS A 78 9.69 3.01 3.79
N VAL A 79 10.56 2.25 4.43
CA VAL A 79 11.44 2.70 5.51
C VAL A 79 12.83 2.90 4.95
N TYR A 80 13.32 4.13 4.95
CA TYR A 80 14.65 4.47 4.46
C TYR A 80 15.69 4.29 5.57
N PRO A 81 16.87 3.71 5.25
CA PRO A 81 17.88 3.39 6.26
C PRO A 81 18.51 4.64 6.90
N GLN A 82 18.63 5.74 6.15
CA GLN A 82 19.18 6.99 6.65
C GLN A 82 18.12 7.78 7.42
N GLY A 83 18.31 7.92 8.74
CA GLY A 83 17.40 8.68 9.61
C GLY A 83 16.03 8.04 9.81
N GLY A 84 15.80 6.82 9.31
CA GLY A 84 14.56 6.08 9.51
C GLY A 84 13.34 6.68 8.82
N GLN A 85 13.52 7.54 7.80
CA GLN A 85 12.40 8.23 7.17
C GLN A 85 11.39 7.24 6.59
N VAL A 86 10.10 7.49 6.83
CA VAL A 86 8.99 6.73 6.24
C VAL A 86 8.24 7.61 5.24
N THR A 87 7.95 7.05 4.08
CA THR A 87 7.01 7.61 3.10
C THR A 87 6.07 6.52 2.61
N GLY A 88 4.80 6.85 2.45
CA GLY A 88 3.80 5.87 2.06
C GLY A 88 2.48 6.45 1.61
N THR A 89 1.56 5.54 1.30
CA THR A 89 0.19 5.82 0.88
C THR A 89 -0.78 4.97 1.67
N TYR A 90 -1.89 5.58 2.04
CA TYR A 90 -3.04 4.95 2.67
C TYR A 90 -4.23 4.98 1.72
N THR A 91 -4.89 3.86 1.54
CA THR A 91 -6.06 3.70 0.66
C THR A 91 -7.18 3.08 1.47
N LEU A 92 -8.37 3.68 1.45
CA LEU A 92 -9.58 3.15 2.08
C LEU A 92 -10.64 2.95 1.01
N VAL A 93 -11.08 1.72 0.82
CA VAL A 93 -12.22 1.35 -0.01
C VAL A 93 -13.41 1.17 0.91
N HIS A 94 -14.50 1.85 0.57
CA HIS A 94 -15.80 1.64 1.21
C HIS A 94 -16.79 1.10 0.18
N PHE A 95 -17.50 0.04 0.55
CA PHE A 95 -18.59 -0.55 -0.22
C PHE A 95 -19.94 -0.07 0.32
N ASP A 96 -20.93 0.11 -0.56
CA ASP A 96 -22.33 0.24 -0.12
C ASP A 96 -22.91 -1.14 0.19
N GLY A 97 -24.11 -1.17 0.78
CA GLY A 97 -24.84 -2.41 1.07
C GLY A 97 -25.23 -3.25 -0.16
N ASN A 98 -24.87 -2.84 -1.37
CA ASN A 98 -25.01 -3.59 -2.62
C ASN A 98 -23.64 -3.99 -3.21
N GLY A 99 -22.55 -3.86 -2.44
CA GLY A 99 -21.20 -4.21 -2.86
C GLY A 99 -20.58 -3.30 -3.91
N ARG A 100 -21.14 -2.10 -4.13
CA ARG A 100 -20.55 -1.10 -5.03
C ARG A 100 -19.57 -0.22 -4.25
N LYS A 101 -18.44 0.11 -4.86
CA LYS A 101 -17.50 1.08 -4.28
C LYS A 101 -18.17 2.45 -4.24
N VAL A 102 -18.27 3.05 -3.05
CA VAL A 102 -18.97 4.33 -2.83
C VAL A 102 -18.19 5.50 -3.41
N GLU A 103 -16.86 5.43 -3.35
CA GLU A 103 -15.95 6.35 -4.02
C GLU A 103 -14.71 5.60 -4.53
N ASP A 104 -14.12 6.06 -5.64
CA ASP A 104 -12.81 5.58 -6.07
C ASP A 104 -11.79 5.97 -4.99
N PRO A 105 -11.17 4.99 -4.32
CA PRO A 105 -10.34 5.25 -3.17
C PRO A 105 -9.11 6.06 -3.61
N LYS A 106 -8.99 7.30 -3.14
CA LYS A 106 -7.79 8.10 -3.41
C LYS A 106 -6.72 7.75 -2.39
N ALA A 107 -5.59 7.25 -2.88
CA ALA A 107 -4.40 7.05 -2.07
C ALA A 107 -3.98 8.38 -1.42
N LYS A 108 -4.06 8.45 -0.09
CA LYS A 108 -3.61 9.57 0.73
C LYS A 108 -2.15 9.37 1.09
N ALA A 109 -1.29 10.30 0.68
CA ALA A 109 0.11 10.26 1.06
C ALA A 109 0.28 10.52 2.57
N PHE A 110 1.22 9.82 3.19
CA PHE A 110 1.64 10.03 4.57
C PHE A 110 3.16 9.92 4.68
N ASN A 111 3.69 10.37 5.82
CA ASN A 111 5.11 10.26 6.14
C ASN A 111 5.29 9.83 7.60
N GLY A 112 6.54 9.65 8.02
CA GLY A 112 6.81 9.20 9.38
C GLY A 112 8.29 8.96 9.63
N VAL A 113 8.55 8.29 10.74
CA VAL A 113 9.87 7.78 11.10
C VAL A 113 9.74 6.33 11.57
N GLY A 114 10.78 5.54 11.38
CA GLY A 114 10.79 4.12 11.71
C GLY A 114 12.19 3.64 12.05
N THR A 115 12.28 2.72 13.01
CA THR A 115 13.54 2.08 13.40
C THR A 115 13.26 0.63 13.73
N GLY A 116 14.03 -0.29 13.14
CA GLY A 116 13.81 -1.72 13.32
C GLY A 116 12.40 -2.11 12.88
N ASN A 117 11.57 -2.54 13.82
CA ASN A 117 10.18 -2.96 13.55
C ASN A 117 9.14 -1.96 14.07
N THR A 118 9.55 -0.77 14.50
CA THR A 118 8.64 0.22 15.10
C THR A 118 8.56 1.46 14.22
N PHE A 119 7.36 2.02 14.08
CA PHE A 119 7.06 3.15 13.22
C PHE A 119 6.22 4.19 13.96
N GLU A 120 6.42 5.45 13.62
CA GLU A 120 5.55 6.56 13.98
C GLU A 120 5.09 7.22 12.67
N LEU A 121 3.80 7.09 12.37
CA LEU A 121 3.18 7.46 11.10
C LEU A 121 2.33 8.72 11.28
N ASN A 122 2.69 9.77 10.56
CA ASN A 122 2.05 11.08 10.62
C ASN A 122 0.98 11.24 9.54
N GLY A 123 -0.11 11.95 9.87
CA GLY A 123 -1.18 12.25 8.91
C GLY A 123 -2.19 11.13 8.69
N LEU A 124 -2.13 10.06 9.51
CA LEU A 124 -3.10 8.96 9.51
C LEU A 124 -4.16 9.11 10.60
N GLY A 125 -3.76 9.40 11.84
CA GLY A 125 -4.67 9.54 12.98
C GLY A 125 -5.21 10.97 13.16
N ASP A 126 -6.38 11.08 13.80
CA ASP A 126 -7.04 12.37 14.08
C ASP A 126 -6.39 13.12 15.26
N TYR A 127 -5.78 12.38 16.20
CA TYR A 127 -5.25 12.92 17.45
C TYR A 127 -3.72 12.97 17.51
N GLY A 128 -3.05 12.71 16.39
CA GLY A 128 -1.59 12.73 16.31
C GLY A 128 -1.02 11.56 15.52
N PRO A 129 0.30 11.32 15.64
CA PRO A 129 0.95 10.21 14.97
C PRO A 129 0.41 8.87 15.46
N VAL A 130 0.25 7.92 14.54
CA VAL A 130 -0.11 6.52 14.84
C VAL A 130 1.18 5.72 15.00
N LYS A 131 1.30 4.95 16.08
CA LYS A 131 2.48 4.09 16.28
C LYS A 131 2.18 2.68 15.81
N GLY A 132 3.07 2.13 14.99
CA GLY A 132 2.96 0.79 14.44
C GLY A 132 4.12 -0.11 14.87
N THR A 133 3.84 -1.40 15.06
CA THR A 133 4.86 -2.43 15.33
C THR A 133 4.69 -3.60 14.37
N LEU A 134 5.73 -3.91 13.61
CA LEU A 134 5.82 -5.11 12.78
C LEU A 134 6.20 -6.32 13.66
N SER A 135 5.47 -7.41 13.53
CA SER A 135 5.75 -8.66 14.21
C SER A 135 7.12 -9.22 13.82
N ALA A 136 7.71 -10.05 14.69
CA ALA A 136 9.04 -10.62 14.46
C ALA A 136 9.11 -11.52 13.21
N ASP A 137 8.01 -12.18 12.87
CA ASP A 137 7.85 -13.00 11.66
C ASP A 137 7.48 -12.17 10.41
N GLY A 138 7.26 -10.86 10.56
CA GLY A 138 6.93 -9.95 9.47
C GLY A 138 5.53 -10.10 8.89
N THR A 139 4.63 -10.86 9.54
CA THR A 139 3.30 -11.19 9.00
C THR A 139 2.21 -10.21 9.45
N ARG A 140 2.45 -9.44 10.51
CA ARG A 140 1.44 -8.57 11.14
C ARG A 140 1.98 -7.21 11.51
N LEU A 141 1.16 -6.19 11.28
CA LEU A 141 1.42 -4.81 11.68
C LEU A 141 0.34 -4.40 12.69
N THR A 142 0.76 -4.10 13.92
CA THR A 142 -0.17 -3.71 15.00
C THR A 142 -0.02 -2.24 15.32
N PHE A 143 -1.14 -1.53 15.46
CA PHE A 143 -1.19 -0.11 15.80
C PHE A 143 -1.63 0.14 17.24
N ASP A 144 -1.22 1.27 17.81
CA ASP A 144 -1.64 1.73 19.15
C ASP A 144 -3.05 2.36 19.17
N GLN A 145 -3.58 2.70 18.00
CA GLN A 145 -4.93 3.25 17.81
C GLN A 145 -5.48 2.85 16.43
N THR A 146 -6.80 2.95 16.28
CA THR A 146 -7.49 2.77 15.00
C THR A 146 -7.44 4.04 14.16
N PHE A 147 -7.54 3.90 12.83
CA PHE A 147 -7.67 5.03 11.91
C PHE A 147 -8.33 4.57 10.61
N GLY A 148 -9.44 5.22 10.25
CA GLY A 148 -10.24 4.93 9.06
C GLY A 148 -10.98 3.57 9.05
N VAL A 149 -10.46 2.56 9.75
CA VAL A 149 -11.08 1.25 10.02
C VAL A 149 -10.92 0.96 11.51
N GLU A 150 -11.93 0.35 12.15
CA GLU A 150 -11.94 0.04 13.59
C GLU A 150 -11.14 -1.24 13.90
N GLU A 151 -9.93 -1.35 13.36
CA GLU A 151 -9.03 -2.49 13.56
C GLU A 151 -7.60 -2.01 13.83
N THR A 152 -6.97 -2.62 14.83
CA THR A 152 -5.57 -2.31 15.22
C THR A 152 -4.57 -3.33 14.69
N GLU A 153 -5.00 -4.54 14.31
CA GLU A 153 -4.12 -5.59 13.76
C GLU A 153 -4.34 -5.72 12.25
N TRP A 154 -3.27 -5.50 11.49
CA TRP A 154 -3.29 -5.49 10.03
C TRP A 154 -2.40 -6.60 9.49
N GLN A 155 -2.85 -7.28 8.45
CA GLN A 155 -2.11 -8.36 7.80
C GLN A 155 -1.07 -7.78 6.83
N VAL A 156 0.18 -8.20 6.94
CA VAL A 156 1.21 -7.88 5.95
C VAL A 156 1.01 -8.76 4.73
N ILE A 157 1.05 -8.15 3.54
CA ILE A 157 0.83 -8.81 2.25
C ILE A 157 2.00 -8.57 1.32
N ASP A 158 2.16 -9.46 0.34
CA ASP A 158 3.30 -9.43 -0.57
C ASP A 158 3.22 -8.31 -1.61
N SER A 159 2.01 -7.85 -1.97
CA SER A 159 1.80 -6.84 -2.99
C SER A 159 0.43 -6.17 -2.92
N GLU A 160 0.30 -4.98 -3.50
CA GLU A 160 -0.98 -4.28 -3.65
C GLU A 160 -2.00 -5.07 -4.49
N SER A 161 -1.54 -5.95 -5.40
CA SER A 161 -2.44 -6.81 -6.19
C SER A 161 -3.20 -7.83 -5.34
N VAL A 162 -2.67 -8.23 -4.18
CA VAL A 162 -3.41 -9.07 -3.22
C VAL A 162 -4.61 -8.29 -2.67
N PHE A 163 -4.41 -7.01 -2.32
CA PHE A 163 -5.48 -6.12 -1.87
C PHE A 163 -6.52 -5.89 -2.96
N ASP A 164 -6.10 -5.59 -4.19
CA ASP A 164 -7.02 -5.45 -5.33
C ASP A 164 -7.85 -6.72 -5.57
N GLY A 165 -7.22 -7.89 -5.41
CA GLY A 165 -7.89 -9.19 -5.47
C GLY A 165 -9.01 -9.31 -4.43
N LYS A 166 -8.75 -8.93 -3.18
CA LYS A 166 -9.71 -8.95 -2.07
C LYS A 166 -10.87 -7.99 -2.26
N VAL A 167 -10.56 -6.77 -2.67
CA VAL A 167 -11.56 -5.75 -3.02
C VAL A 167 -12.49 -6.27 -4.14
N ASN A 168 -11.93 -6.88 -5.17
CA ASN A 168 -12.74 -7.43 -6.28
C ASN A 168 -13.52 -8.69 -5.87
N GLU A 169 -12.95 -9.55 -5.01
CA GLU A 169 -13.63 -10.72 -4.45
C GLU A 169 -14.86 -10.30 -3.63
N TYR A 170 -14.72 -9.28 -2.80
CA TYR A 170 -15.84 -8.72 -2.02
C TYR A 170 -16.96 -8.20 -2.93
N ALA A 171 -16.64 -7.36 -3.92
CA ALA A 171 -17.60 -6.80 -4.86
C ALA A 171 -18.41 -7.89 -5.60
N LYS A 172 -17.74 -8.98 -6.00
CA LYS A 172 -18.38 -10.10 -6.73
C LYS A 172 -19.47 -10.80 -5.94
N LYS A 173 -19.43 -10.79 -4.60
CA LYS A 173 -20.48 -11.40 -3.76
C LYS A 173 -21.86 -10.81 -4.09
N PHE A 174 -21.90 -9.53 -4.43
CA PHE A 174 -23.13 -8.79 -4.68
C PHE A 174 -23.55 -8.73 -6.16
N GLU A 175 -22.67 -9.13 -7.10
CA GLU A 175 -23.03 -9.24 -8.52
C GLU A 175 -24.21 -10.20 -8.74
N SER A 176 -24.29 -11.26 -7.93
CA SER A 176 -25.37 -12.25 -7.97
C SER A 176 -26.73 -11.71 -7.48
N CYS A 177 -26.72 -10.70 -6.62
CA CYS A 177 -27.90 -10.05 -6.06
C CYS A 177 -28.56 -9.06 -7.04
N SER A 178 -27.79 -8.52 -8.00
CA SER A 178 -28.29 -7.56 -9.00
C SER A 178 -29.14 -8.18 -10.13
N LYS A 179 -29.19 -9.51 -10.23
CA LYS A 179 -29.81 -10.24 -11.37
C LYS A 179 -31.19 -10.84 -11.08
N LYS A 180 -31.77 -10.66 -9.89
CA LYS A 180 -33.13 -11.15 -9.58
C LYS A 180 -34.04 -10.00 -9.13
N HIS A 181 -35.09 -9.82 -9.93
CA HIS A 181 -36.11 -8.77 -9.85
C HIS A 181 -36.92 -8.74 -8.53
N ASP A 182 -37.39 -7.53 -8.21
CA ASP A 182 -38.58 -7.13 -7.42
C ASP A 182 -38.61 -7.22 -5.88
N TYR A 183 -37.56 -7.65 -5.17
CA TYR A 183 -37.45 -7.50 -3.70
C TYR A 183 -35.99 -7.28 -3.28
N ASN A 184 -35.74 -6.52 -2.20
CA ASN A 184 -34.40 -6.20 -1.69
C ASN A 184 -33.66 -7.49 -1.25
N PRO A 185 -32.72 -8.03 -2.05
CA PRO A 185 -32.24 -9.41 -1.88
C PRO A 185 -31.04 -9.54 -0.94
N CYS A 186 -30.64 -8.46 -0.25
CA CYS A 186 -29.42 -8.39 0.55
C CYS A 186 -29.66 -8.37 2.08
N GLU A 187 -30.89 -8.59 2.56
CA GLU A 187 -31.13 -8.80 4.00
C GLU A 187 -30.48 -10.13 4.43
N GLY A 188 -29.31 -10.07 5.08
CA GLY A 188 -28.66 -11.22 5.70
C GLY A 188 -27.29 -11.61 5.14
N VAL A 189 -26.67 -10.80 4.27
CA VAL A 189 -25.26 -10.93 3.92
C VAL A 189 -24.45 -10.00 4.84
N SER A 190 -24.34 -10.38 6.11
CA SER A 190 -23.52 -9.70 7.12
C SER A 190 -22.49 -10.66 7.69
#